data_AF-A0A3N8PYV3-F1
#
_entry.id   AF-A0A3N8PYV3-F1
#
_cell.length_a   1.000
_cell.length_b   1.000
_cell.length_c   1.000
_cell.angle_alpha   90.00
_cell.angle_beta   90.00
_cell.angle_gamma   90.00
#
_symmetry.space_group_name_H-M   'P 1'
#
loop_
_entity.id
_entity.type
_entity.pdbx_description
1 polymer ?
#
loop_
_entity_poly.entity_id
_entity_poly.type
_entity_poly.pdbx_seq_one_letter_code
_entity_poly.pdbx_strand_id
1 'polypeptide(L)'
;MPKVQSLASSIGFTPEVTAALANAQAALAAQENVVFAVRRLHDEKARFAAEIERSTAELTELEKEHLLSETRAVLDPDKRPEEARLKKQVDKARDAVLAAQSDLDRCERVQPVLHAEAAAADIAIESARAEIKKAAAAMAKDLIPVFSEQMLAAVGQLAKVVSQARAICANLPDGFMREYLGAMKVVDPAIAKMVPIQFGGWSIEGVDLLQLPVDDVDAQAITAALKPIVDMERKCRVHPKFQPPQPPAKPYEIKGSPIGGRPPLREMQGDPPVPMKTLEEALAEPYVIKGHSGGVRSWKEVQEMNMTAAITDAQQSAEH
;
A
#
# COMPACT_ATOMS: atom_id res chain seq x y z
N MET A 1 -24.53 -31.50 29.02
CA MET A 1 -23.30 -30.97 28.41
C MET A 1 -23.44 -29.46 28.34
N PRO A 2 -22.48 -28.68 28.85
CA PRO A 2 -22.52 -27.23 28.64
C PRO A 2 -22.43 -26.96 27.14
N LYS A 3 -23.37 -26.18 26.60
CA LYS A 3 -23.31 -25.70 25.21
C LYS A 3 -22.08 -24.80 25.10
N VAL A 4 -21.05 -25.27 24.40
CA VAL A 4 -19.96 -24.38 23.98
C VAL A 4 -20.59 -23.35 23.06
N GLN A 5 -20.60 -22.08 23.47
CA GLN A 5 -21.09 -21.00 22.62
C GLN A 5 -20.16 -20.90 21.39
N SER A 6 -20.75 -20.85 20.19
CA SER A 6 -19.99 -20.69 18.94
C SER A 6 -19.13 -19.42 19.02
N LEU A 7 -17.84 -19.55 18.75
CA LEU A 7 -16.89 -18.41 18.73
C LEU A 7 -17.31 -17.32 17.75
N ALA A 8 -18.05 -17.69 16.69
CA ALA A 8 -18.56 -16.72 15.73
C ALA A 8 -19.47 -15.68 16.39
N SER A 9 -20.18 -16.06 17.47
CA SER A 9 -21.03 -15.14 18.24
C SER A 9 -20.25 -14.16 19.13
N SER A 10 -18.99 -14.47 19.42
CA SER A 10 -18.09 -13.61 20.22
C SER A 10 -17.27 -12.64 19.36
N ILE A 11 -17.25 -12.82 18.04
CA ILE A 11 -16.58 -11.91 17.10
C ILE A 11 -17.55 -10.80 16.73
N GLY A 12 -17.61 -9.77 17.58
CA GLY A 12 -18.28 -8.51 17.30
C GLY A 12 -17.28 -7.43 16.92
N PHE A 13 -17.61 -6.57 15.95
CA PHE A 13 -16.79 -5.38 15.70
C PHE A 13 -16.90 -4.43 16.87
N THR A 14 -15.75 -4.12 17.46
CA THR A 14 -15.66 -3.07 18.47
C THR A 14 -15.93 -1.70 17.81
N PRO A 15 -16.35 -0.69 18.59
CA PRO A 15 -16.54 0.67 18.06
C PRO A 15 -15.29 1.19 17.33
N GLU A 16 -14.09 0.86 17.83
CA GLU A 16 -12.82 1.25 17.22
C GLU A 16 -12.63 0.63 15.84
N VAL A 17 -12.99 -0.66 15.67
CA VAL A 17 -12.93 -1.33 14.36
C VAL A 17 -13.93 -0.70 13.40
N THR A 18 -15.17 -0.44 13.84
CA THR A 18 -16.18 0.19 12.99
C THR A 18 -15.78 1.60 12.54
N ALA A 19 -15.19 2.39 13.44
CA ALA A 19 -14.70 3.73 13.13
C ALA A 19 -13.50 3.66 12.17
N ALA A 20 -12.55 2.75 12.38
CA ALA A 20 -11.40 2.59 11.49
C ALA A 20 -11.82 2.16 10.07
N LEU A 21 -12.83 1.28 9.95
CA LEU A 21 -13.38 0.89 8.65
C LEU A 21 -14.09 2.05 7.95
N ALA A 22 -14.85 2.86 8.69
CA ALA A 22 -15.51 4.05 8.15
C ALA A 22 -14.50 5.11 7.68
N ASN A 23 -13.45 5.35 8.47
CA ASN A 23 -12.35 6.26 8.12
C ASN A 23 -11.63 5.80 6.84
N ALA A 24 -11.33 4.51 6.74
CA ALA A 24 -10.69 3.94 5.55
C ALA A 24 -11.58 4.04 4.31
N GLN A 25 -12.88 3.79 4.43
CA GLN A 25 -13.83 3.94 3.34
C GLN A 25 -13.93 5.41 2.88
N ALA A 26 -13.91 6.36 3.81
CA ALA A 26 -13.91 7.78 3.50
C ALA A 26 -12.62 8.22 2.81
N ALA A 27 -11.45 7.73 3.26
CA ALA A 27 -10.16 8.02 2.65
C ALA A 27 -10.08 7.49 1.20
N LEU A 28 -10.56 6.26 0.95
CA LEU A 28 -10.63 5.69 -0.39
C LEU A 28 -11.57 6.50 -1.31
N ALA A 29 -12.74 6.88 -0.82
CA ALA A 29 -13.69 7.70 -1.60
C ALA A 29 -13.11 9.09 -1.92
N ALA A 30 -12.40 9.71 -0.97
CA ALA A 30 -11.70 10.97 -1.20
C ALA A 30 -10.63 10.83 -2.29
N GLN A 31 -9.84 9.75 -2.25
CA GLN A 31 -8.82 9.48 -3.26
C GLN A 31 -9.42 9.29 -4.66
N GLU A 32 -10.51 8.52 -4.78
CA GLU A 32 -11.22 8.33 -6.05
C GLU A 32 -11.72 9.66 -6.63
N ASN A 33 -12.29 10.53 -5.80
CA ASN A 33 -12.77 11.85 -6.21
C ASN A 33 -11.62 12.76 -6.69
N VAL A 34 -10.49 12.76 -5.99
CA VAL A 34 -9.33 13.57 -6.39
C VAL A 34 -8.71 13.04 -7.68
N VAL A 35 -8.56 11.72 -7.83
CA VAL A 35 -8.05 11.11 -9.07
C VAL A 35 -8.97 11.43 -10.25
N PHE A 36 -10.28 11.38 -10.05
CA PHE A 36 -11.25 11.79 -11.06
C PHE A 36 -11.11 13.27 -11.44
N ALA A 37 -10.95 14.15 -10.45
CA ALA A 37 -10.73 15.58 -10.67
C ALA A 37 -9.44 15.86 -11.44
N VAL A 38 -8.34 15.15 -11.14
CA VAL A 38 -7.06 15.27 -11.87
C VAL A 38 -7.22 14.85 -13.33
N ARG A 39 -7.90 13.73 -13.60
CA ARG A 39 -8.15 13.27 -14.99
C ARG A 39 -8.96 14.29 -15.76
N ARG A 40 -10.06 14.77 -15.17
CA ARG A 40 -10.90 15.81 -15.76
C ARG A 40 -10.12 17.09 -16.06
N LEU A 41 -9.26 17.53 -15.13
CA LEU A 41 -8.40 18.70 -15.34
C LEU A 41 -7.44 18.49 -16.52
N HIS A 42 -6.91 17.28 -16.69
CA HIS A 42 -6.04 16.96 -17.82
C HIS A 42 -6.81 17.03 -19.15
N ASP A 43 -8.03 16.50 -19.20
CA ASP A 43 -8.88 16.56 -20.39
C ASP A 43 -9.27 18.02 -20.72
N GLU A 44 -9.62 18.82 -19.70
CA GLU A 44 -9.88 20.26 -19.84
C GLU A 44 -8.64 21.01 -20.37
N LYS A 45 -7.45 20.72 -19.83
CA LYS A 45 -6.18 21.30 -20.31
C LYS A 45 -5.92 20.98 -21.78
N ALA A 46 -6.11 19.72 -22.18
CA ALA A 46 -5.92 19.29 -23.58
C ALA A 46 -6.93 19.98 -24.51
N ARG A 47 -8.19 20.12 -24.05
CA ARG A 47 -9.24 20.84 -24.80
C ARG A 47 -8.89 22.31 -24.99
N PHE A 48 -8.48 23.02 -23.93
CA PHE A 48 -8.11 24.44 -24.03
C PHE A 48 -6.87 24.64 -24.90
N ALA A 49 -5.87 23.76 -24.81
CA ALA A 49 -4.71 23.81 -25.70
C ALA A 49 -5.10 23.69 -27.19
N ALA A 50 -5.99 22.74 -27.52
CA ALA A 50 -6.50 22.59 -28.88
C ALA A 50 -7.37 23.79 -29.33
N GLU A 51 -8.16 24.37 -28.41
CA GLU A 51 -8.96 25.57 -28.68
C GLU A 51 -8.10 26.80 -28.93
N ILE A 52 -6.99 26.97 -28.19
CA ILE A 52 -6.00 28.02 -28.45
C ILE A 52 -5.36 27.83 -29.81
N GLU A 53 -4.91 26.61 -30.16
CA GLU A 53 -4.29 26.34 -31.46
C GLU A 53 -5.24 26.67 -32.62
N ARG A 54 -6.50 26.21 -32.52
CA ARG A 54 -7.54 26.51 -33.50
C ARG A 54 -7.85 28.01 -33.59
N SER A 55 -8.08 28.67 -32.46
CA SER A 55 -8.44 30.09 -32.42
C SER A 55 -7.29 30.98 -32.89
N THR A 56 -6.04 30.56 -32.64
CA THR A 56 -4.85 31.24 -33.15
C THR A 56 -4.74 31.10 -34.66
N ALA A 57 -4.99 29.91 -35.22
CA ALA A 57 -5.04 29.73 -36.66
C ALA A 57 -6.13 30.59 -37.31
N GLU A 58 -7.36 30.58 -36.76
CA GLU A 58 -8.47 31.41 -37.23
C GLU A 58 -8.14 32.92 -37.15
N LEU A 59 -7.52 33.37 -36.04
CA LEU A 59 -7.06 34.75 -35.88
C LEU A 59 -6.03 35.13 -36.95
N THR A 60 -5.04 34.27 -37.21
CA THR A 60 -3.99 34.58 -38.20
C THR A 60 -4.56 34.70 -39.63
N GLU A 61 -5.57 33.91 -39.99
CA GLU A 61 -6.24 34.04 -41.28
C GLU A 61 -7.08 35.32 -41.34
N LEU A 62 -7.86 35.63 -40.29
CA LEU A 62 -8.65 36.87 -40.22
C LEU A 62 -7.77 38.13 -40.23
N GLU A 63 -6.59 38.09 -39.60
CA GLU A 63 -5.64 39.20 -39.62
C GLU A 63 -5.05 39.43 -41.03
N LYS A 64 -4.76 38.36 -41.77
CA LYS A 64 -4.34 38.46 -43.19
C LYS A 64 -5.46 39.06 -44.04
N GLU A 65 -6.70 38.58 -43.89
CA GLU A 65 -7.87 39.08 -44.61
C GLU A 65 -8.15 40.55 -44.27
N HIS A 66 -8.03 40.93 -43.01
CA HIS A 66 -8.18 42.31 -42.55
C HIS A 66 -7.12 43.22 -43.19
N LEU A 67 -5.84 42.83 -43.19
CA LEU A 67 -4.76 43.61 -43.84
C LEU A 67 -5.01 43.78 -45.35
N LEU A 68 -5.48 42.75 -46.03
CA LEU A 68 -5.86 42.83 -47.45
C LEU A 68 -7.09 43.73 -47.67
N SER A 69 -8.06 43.73 -46.76
CA SER A 69 -9.21 44.61 -46.82
C SER A 69 -8.85 46.07 -46.50
N GLU A 70 -7.95 46.29 -45.56
CA GLU A 70 -7.45 47.62 -45.18
C GLU A 70 -6.73 48.28 -46.36
N THR A 71 -5.83 47.54 -47.02
CA THR A 71 -5.16 48.01 -48.24
C THR A 71 -6.15 48.31 -49.38
N ARG A 72 -7.21 47.51 -49.54
CA ARG A 72 -8.28 47.77 -50.52
C ARG A 72 -9.12 48.99 -50.17
N ALA A 73 -9.43 49.22 -48.90
CA ALA A 73 -10.21 50.36 -48.42
C ALA A 73 -9.44 51.70 -48.50
N VAL A 74 -8.10 51.65 -48.49
CA VAL A 74 -7.23 52.80 -48.77
C VAL A 74 -7.30 53.19 -50.25
N LEU A 75 -7.38 52.21 -51.15
CA LEU A 75 -7.48 52.44 -52.61
C LEU A 75 -8.90 52.78 -53.07
N ASP A 76 -9.91 52.27 -52.37
CA ASP A 76 -11.33 52.40 -52.71
C ASP A 76 -12.17 52.65 -51.43
N PRO A 77 -12.60 53.89 -51.17
CA PRO A 77 -13.34 54.26 -49.96
C PRO A 77 -14.66 53.50 -49.75
N ASP A 78 -15.27 52.99 -50.83
CA ASP A 78 -16.54 52.26 -50.75
C ASP A 78 -16.38 50.89 -50.05
N LYS A 79 -15.14 50.41 -49.87
CA LYS A 79 -14.81 49.16 -49.18
C LYS A 79 -14.57 49.31 -47.67
N ARG A 80 -14.62 50.52 -47.12
CA ARG A 80 -14.49 50.77 -45.67
C ARG A 80 -15.48 50.00 -44.77
N PRO A 81 -16.75 49.77 -45.17
CA PRO A 81 -17.67 48.99 -44.36
C PRO A 81 -17.24 47.52 -44.19
N GLU A 82 -16.57 46.95 -45.19
CA GLU A 82 -16.05 45.58 -45.17
C GLU A 82 -14.82 45.47 -44.25
N GLU A 83 -13.91 46.44 -44.29
CA GLU A 83 -12.78 46.55 -43.36
C GLU A 83 -13.25 46.66 -41.91
N ALA A 84 -14.20 47.55 -41.62
CA ALA A 84 -14.76 47.70 -40.27
C ALA A 84 -15.46 46.42 -39.76
N ARG A 85 -16.05 45.62 -40.66
CA ARG A 85 -16.64 44.32 -40.32
C ARG A 85 -15.55 43.29 -39.99
N LEU A 86 -14.51 43.19 -40.80
CA LEU A 86 -13.38 42.27 -40.58
C LEU A 86 -12.63 42.63 -39.30
N LYS A 87 -12.45 43.92 -39.01
CA LYS A 87 -11.83 44.38 -37.76
C LYS A 87 -12.57 43.88 -36.53
N LYS A 88 -13.90 43.96 -36.51
CA LYS A 88 -14.73 43.40 -35.43
C LYS A 88 -14.59 41.89 -35.29
N GLN A 89 -14.38 41.18 -36.40
CA GLN A 89 -14.15 39.73 -36.37
C GLN A 89 -12.77 39.39 -35.81
N VAL A 90 -11.73 40.16 -36.17
CA VAL A 90 -10.39 40.06 -35.59
C VAL A 90 -10.42 40.31 -34.08
N ASP A 91 -11.06 41.40 -33.64
CA ASP A 91 -11.17 41.72 -32.21
C ASP A 91 -11.88 40.59 -31.44
N LYS A 92 -12.97 40.05 -31.99
CA LYS A 92 -13.68 38.90 -31.39
C LYS A 92 -12.81 37.64 -31.34
N ALA A 93 -12.00 37.37 -32.38
CA ALA A 93 -11.10 36.23 -32.40
C ALA A 93 -9.96 36.38 -31.38
N ARG A 94 -9.44 37.60 -31.18
CA ARG A 94 -8.46 37.92 -30.14
C ARG A 94 -9.03 37.68 -28.74
N ASP A 95 -10.25 38.15 -28.49
CA ASP A 95 -10.93 37.93 -27.21
C ASP A 95 -11.12 36.43 -26.93
N ALA A 96 -11.43 35.63 -27.95
CA ALA A 96 -11.58 34.18 -27.81
C ALA A 96 -10.25 33.48 -27.44
N VAL A 97 -9.14 33.88 -28.08
CA VAL A 97 -7.80 33.37 -27.73
C VAL A 97 -7.44 33.72 -26.28
N LEU A 98 -7.66 34.98 -25.87
CA LEU A 98 -7.39 35.43 -24.50
C LEU A 98 -8.24 34.71 -23.46
N ALA A 99 -9.52 34.46 -23.76
CA ALA A 99 -10.40 33.70 -22.88
C ALA A 99 -9.91 32.26 -22.70
N ALA A 100 -9.57 31.56 -23.79
CA ALA A 100 -9.05 30.19 -23.74
C ALA A 100 -7.69 30.11 -23.03
N GLN A 101 -6.82 31.11 -23.20
CA GLN A 101 -5.56 31.22 -22.44
C GLN A 101 -5.80 31.41 -20.94
N SER A 102 -6.74 32.28 -20.55
CA SER A 102 -7.09 32.49 -19.14
C SER A 102 -7.62 31.22 -18.48
N ASP A 103 -8.42 30.43 -19.20
CA ASP A 103 -8.92 29.15 -18.71
C ASP A 103 -7.81 28.09 -18.61
N LEU A 104 -6.89 28.06 -19.58
CA LEU A 104 -5.70 27.21 -19.50
C LEU A 104 -4.84 27.57 -18.28
N ASP A 105 -4.55 28.85 -18.07
CA ASP A 105 -3.78 29.35 -16.92
C ASP A 105 -4.47 29.03 -15.59
N ARG A 106 -5.82 29.04 -15.57
CA ARG A 106 -6.58 28.58 -14.40
C ARG A 106 -6.35 27.09 -14.17
N CYS A 107 -6.42 26.24 -15.20
CA CYS A 107 -6.15 24.81 -15.06
C CYS A 107 -4.73 24.56 -14.53
N GLU A 108 -3.73 25.28 -15.04
CA GLU A 108 -2.33 25.14 -14.60
C GLU A 108 -2.12 25.55 -13.14
N ARG A 109 -2.84 26.57 -12.65
CA ARG A 109 -2.82 26.97 -11.22
C ARG A 109 -3.50 25.96 -10.31
N VAL A 110 -4.57 25.30 -10.76
CA VAL A 110 -5.31 24.29 -9.97
C VAL A 110 -4.57 22.96 -9.91
N GLN A 111 -3.83 22.60 -10.97
CA GLN A 111 -3.11 21.34 -11.08
C GLN A 111 -2.22 20.99 -9.86
N PRO A 112 -1.30 21.87 -9.37
CA PRO A 112 -0.46 21.53 -8.24
C PRO A 112 -1.24 21.32 -6.94
N VAL A 113 -2.37 22.01 -6.77
CA VAL A 113 -3.24 21.85 -5.59
C VAL A 113 -3.88 20.45 -5.60
N LEU A 114 -4.47 20.04 -6.73
CA LEU A 114 -5.04 18.69 -6.85
C LEU A 114 -3.98 17.59 -6.72
N HIS A 115 -2.77 17.81 -7.22
CA HIS A 115 -1.67 16.85 -7.03
C HIS A 115 -1.27 16.72 -5.56
N ALA A 116 -1.23 17.83 -4.81
CA ALA A 116 -0.94 17.82 -3.38
C ALA A 116 -2.07 17.13 -2.58
N GLU A 117 -3.33 17.39 -2.93
CA GLU A 117 -4.48 16.70 -2.36
C GLU A 117 -4.47 15.20 -2.64
N ALA A 118 -4.07 14.79 -3.85
CA ALA A 118 -3.95 13.37 -4.21
C ALA A 118 -2.90 12.67 -3.35
N ALA A 119 -1.73 13.31 -3.16
CA ALA A 119 -0.69 12.79 -2.29
C ALA A 119 -1.13 12.74 -0.81
N ALA A 120 -1.88 13.75 -0.35
CA ALA A 120 -2.45 13.76 1.00
C ALA A 120 -3.49 12.64 1.19
N ALA A 121 -4.31 12.35 0.19
CA ALA A 121 -5.27 11.25 0.21
C ALA A 121 -4.56 9.88 0.33
N ASP A 122 -3.46 9.67 -0.40
CA ASP A 122 -2.65 8.44 -0.27
C ASP A 122 -2.07 8.28 1.16
N ILE A 123 -1.59 9.37 1.77
CA ILE A 123 -1.13 9.36 3.17
C ILE A 123 -2.28 9.03 4.12
N ALA A 124 -3.47 9.59 3.89
CA ALA A 124 -4.66 9.29 4.69
C ALA A 124 -5.07 7.82 4.59
N ILE A 125 -4.96 7.19 3.40
CA ILE A 125 -5.23 5.75 3.23
C ILE A 125 -4.22 4.90 4.02
N GLU A 126 -2.92 5.24 3.98
CA GLU A 126 -1.91 4.51 4.77
C GLU A 126 -2.13 4.69 6.29
N SER A 127 -2.53 5.89 6.73
CA SER A 127 -2.92 6.14 8.12
C SER A 127 -4.13 5.30 8.53
N ALA A 128 -5.20 5.32 7.72
CA ALA A 128 -6.40 4.53 7.97
C ALA A 128 -6.12 3.02 7.99
N ARG A 129 -5.20 2.54 7.14
CA ARG A 129 -4.73 1.16 7.17
C ARG A 129 -4.02 0.82 8.48
N ALA A 130 -3.18 1.71 8.99
CA ALA A 130 -2.52 1.53 10.28
C ALA A 130 -3.54 1.51 11.43
N GLU A 131 -4.58 2.35 11.37
CA GLU A 131 -5.70 2.36 12.33
C GLU A 131 -6.47 1.04 12.31
N ILE A 132 -6.80 0.49 11.13
CA ILE A 132 -7.45 -0.83 11.00
C ILE A 132 -6.60 -1.90 11.68
N LYS A 133 -5.29 -1.92 11.43
CA LYS A 133 -4.38 -2.90 12.06
C LYS A 133 -4.34 -2.76 13.58
N LYS A 134 -4.29 -1.52 14.08
CA LYS A 134 -4.30 -1.22 15.52
C LYS A 134 -5.62 -1.68 16.18
N ALA A 135 -6.75 -1.35 15.57
CA ALA A 135 -8.08 -1.73 16.06
C ALA A 135 -8.29 -3.25 16.01
N ALA A 136 -7.90 -3.91 14.92
CA ALA A 136 -7.94 -5.36 14.79
C ALA A 136 -7.03 -6.06 15.81
N ALA A 137 -5.85 -5.51 16.10
CA ALA A 137 -4.97 -6.04 17.13
C ALA A 137 -5.54 -5.90 18.55
N ALA A 138 -6.26 -4.81 18.84
CA ALA A 138 -6.98 -4.66 20.11
C ALA A 138 -8.11 -5.71 20.22
N MET A 139 -8.95 -5.83 19.19
CA MET A 139 -9.99 -6.86 19.12
C MET A 139 -9.42 -8.28 19.26
N ALA A 140 -8.26 -8.56 18.66
CA ALA A 140 -7.61 -9.86 18.78
C ALA A 140 -7.15 -10.15 20.22
N LYS A 141 -6.69 -9.14 20.96
CA LYS A 141 -6.32 -9.28 22.38
C LYS A 141 -7.53 -9.61 23.25
N ASP A 142 -8.68 -9.03 22.95
CA ASP A 142 -9.93 -9.28 23.69
C ASP A 142 -10.45 -10.71 23.46
N LEU A 143 -10.10 -11.32 22.33
CA LEU A 143 -10.46 -12.71 22.03
C LEU A 143 -9.55 -13.74 22.73
N ILE A 144 -8.34 -13.38 23.15
CA ILE A 144 -7.40 -14.29 23.83
C ILE A 144 -8.01 -15.01 25.04
N PRO A 145 -8.64 -14.34 26.02
CA PRO A 145 -9.24 -15.03 27.16
C PRO A 145 -10.36 -15.97 26.74
N VAL A 146 -11.21 -15.56 25.78
CA VAL A 146 -12.31 -16.38 25.26
C VAL A 146 -11.79 -17.67 24.61
N PHE A 147 -10.78 -17.56 23.75
CA PHE A 147 -10.12 -18.73 23.14
C PHE A 147 -9.44 -19.61 24.18
N SER A 148 -8.76 -19.00 25.16
CA SER A 148 -8.04 -19.74 26.21
C SER A 148 -9.00 -20.58 27.06
N GLU A 149 -10.13 -20.02 27.47
CA GLU A 149 -11.16 -20.74 28.25
C GLU A 149 -11.78 -21.89 27.46
N GLN A 150 -12.11 -21.67 26.19
CA GLN A 150 -12.67 -22.73 25.35
C GLN A 150 -11.67 -23.86 25.09
N MET A 151 -10.41 -23.52 24.83
CA MET A 151 -9.33 -24.49 24.66
C MET A 151 -9.08 -25.28 25.95
N LEU A 152 -9.05 -24.62 27.11
CA LEU A 152 -8.91 -25.29 28.41
C LEU A 152 -10.06 -26.26 28.68
N ALA A 153 -11.30 -25.87 28.36
CA ALA A 153 -12.46 -26.75 28.51
C ALA A 153 -12.37 -27.99 27.58
N ALA A 154 -11.97 -27.79 26.32
CA ALA A 154 -11.81 -28.88 25.35
C ALA A 154 -10.69 -29.85 25.74
N VAL A 155 -9.51 -29.32 26.13
CA VAL A 155 -8.37 -30.11 26.62
C VAL A 155 -8.75 -30.87 27.88
N GLY A 156 -9.51 -30.27 28.79
CA GLY A 156 -9.99 -30.93 30.01
C GLY A 156 -10.85 -32.17 29.72
N GLN A 157 -11.73 -32.11 28.72
CA GLN A 157 -12.52 -33.28 28.29
C GLN A 157 -11.63 -34.36 27.67
N LEU A 158 -10.68 -33.97 26.81
CA LEU A 158 -9.77 -34.90 26.16
C LEU A 158 -8.87 -35.62 27.19
N ALA A 159 -8.29 -34.87 28.12
CA ALA A 159 -7.46 -35.39 29.20
C ALA A 159 -8.22 -36.41 30.07
N LYS A 160 -9.52 -36.20 30.31
CA LYS A 160 -10.38 -37.14 31.03
C LYS A 160 -10.54 -38.47 30.28
N VAL A 161 -10.79 -38.43 28.96
CA VAL A 161 -10.90 -39.64 28.13
C VAL A 161 -9.58 -40.40 28.09
N VAL A 162 -8.46 -39.69 27.91
CA VAL A 162 -7.11 -40.29 27.93
C VAL A 162 -6.82 -40.93 29.29
N SER A 163 -7.17 -40.28 30.40
CA SER A 163 -7.01 -40.82 31.75
C SER A 163 -7.82 -42.09 31.97
N GLN A 164 -9.08 -42.13 31.51
CA GLN A 164 -9.92 -43.33 31.56
C GLN A 164 -9.32 -44.48 30.74
N ALA A 165 -8.83 -44.20 29.53
CA ALA A 165 -8.16 -45.18 28.69
C ALA A 165 -6.89 -45.75 29.36
N ARG A 166 -6.05 -44.88 29.95
CA ARG A 166 -4.87 -45.29 30.71
C ARG A 166 -5.23 -46.13 31.93
N ALA A 167 -6.29 -45.76 32.65
CA ALA A 167 -6.77 -46.52 33.81
C ALA A 167 -7.23 -47.93 33.42
N ILE A 168 -7.94 -48.09 32.29
CA ILE A 168 -8.33 -49.41 31.77
C ILE A 168 -7.07 -50.23 31.44
N CYS A 169 -6.09 -49.64 30.74
CA CYS A 169 -4.85 -50.33 30.39
C CYS A 169 -3.95 -50.71 31.58
N ALA A 170 -4.03 -49.97 32.69
CA ALA A 170 -3.26 -50.23 33.90
C ALA A 170 -3.84 -51.36 34.76
N ASN A 171 -5.15 -51.62 34.67
CA ASN A 171 -5.86 -52.59 35.51
C ASN A 171 -6.18 -53.91 34.81
N LEU A 172 -5.86 -54.05 33.51
CA LEU A 172 -6.01 -55.29 32.77
C LEU A 172 -4.74 -56.15 32.88
N PRO A 173 -4.87 -57.47 33.13
CA PRO A 173 -3.74 -58.39 33.08
C PRO A 173 -3.06 -58.39 31.70
N ASP A 174 -1.75 -58.60 31.70
CA ASP A 174 -0.99 -58.79 30.46
C ASP A 174 -1.57 -59.95 29.62
N GLY A 175 -1.68 -59.74 28.30
CA GLY A 175 -2.15 -60.73 27.33
C GLY A 175 -3.67 -60.92 27.19
N PHE A 176 -4.52 -60.32 28.01
CA PHE A 176 -5.98 -60.51 27.89
C PHE A 176 -6.63 -59.55 26.86
N MET A 177 -6.51 -58.24 27.08
CA MET A 177 -7.09 -57.17 26.23
C MET A 177 -6.09 -56.03 25.97
N ARG A 178 -4.90 -56.10 26.59
CA ARG A 178 -3.87 -55.07 26.54
C ARG A 178 -3.24 -54.92 25.15
N GLU A 179 -3.12 -56.01 24.40
CA GLU A 179 -2.67 -55.99 23.00
C GLU A 179 -3.68 -55.27 22.08
N TYR A 180 -4.98 -55.48 22.27
CA TYR A 180 -6.03 -54.78 21.51
C TYR A 180 -6.09 -53.28 21.84
N LEU A 181 -5.86 -52.91 23.10
CA LEU A 181 -5.79 -51.51 23.52
C LEU A 181 -4.46 -50.83 23.13
N GLY A 182 -3.37 -51.58 23.00
CA GLY A 182 -2.10 -51.09 22.44
C GLY A 182 -2.22 -50.70 20.96
N ALA A 183 -3.14 -51.33 20.22
CA ALA A 183 -3.50 -50.96 18.86
C ALA A 183 -4.46 -49.76 18.79
N MET A 184 -5.17 -49.44 19.88
CA MET A 184 -5.97 -48.22 19.94
C MET A 184 -5.04 -47.01 20.04
N LYS A 185 -5.24 -46.06 19.13
CA LYS A 185 -4.57 -44.76 19.12
C LYS A 185 -5.48 -43.74 19.78
N VAL A 186 -4.94 -42.89 20.64
CA VAL A 186 -5.68 -41.81 21.32
C VAL A 186 -4.99 -40.49 21.02
N VAL A 187 -5.76 -39.40 21.00
CA VAL A 187 -5.23 -38.05 20.81
C VAL A 187 -4.43 -37.63 22.04
N ASP A 188 -3.17 -37.26 21.83
CA ASP A 188 -2.38 -36.58 22.86
C ASP A 188 -2.76 -35.09 22.91
N PRO A 189 -3.31 -34.58 24.03
CA PRO A 189 -3.66 -33.17 24.17
C PRO A 189 -2.47 -32.21 24.06
N ALA A 190 -1.26 -32.65 24.40
CA ALA A 190 -0.06 -31.81 24.43
C ALA A 190 0.54 -31.61 23.04
N ILE A 191 0.31 -32.55 22.12
CA ILE A 191 0.96 -32.60 20.80
C ILE A 191 -0.07 -32.64 19.65
N ALA A 192 -1.37 -32.72 19.97
CA ALA A 192 -2.51 -32.79 19.03
C ALA A 192 -2.38 -33.88 17.94
N LYS A 193 -1.73 -35.00 18.28
CA LYS A 193 -1.48 -36.13 17.36
C LYS A 193 -1.98 -37.44 17.95
N MET A 194 -2.20 -38.42 17.08
CA MET A 194 -2.51 -39.78 17.52
C MET A 194 -1.26 -40.46 18.09
N VAL A 195 -1.41 -41.05 19.28
CA VAL A 195 -0.37 -41.77 20.01
C VAL A 195 -0.96 -43.11 20.48
N PRO A 196 -0.22 -44.24 20.41
CA PRO A 196 -0.68 -45.50 21.00
C PRO A 196 -0.87 -45.36 22.52
N ILE A 197 -1.81 -46.11 23.10
CA ILE A 197 -2.12 -46.06 24.55
C ILE A 197 -1.00 -46.67 25.44
N GLN A 198 0.13 -47.08 24.84
CA GLN A 198 1.20 -47.76 25.56
C GLN A 198 1.83 -46.92 26.69
N PHE A 199 2.27 -47.62 27.73
CA PHE A 199 2.99 -47.04 28.86
C PHE A 199 4.40 -46.62 28.40
N GLY A 200 4.59 -45.35 28.06
CA GLY A 200 5.93 -44.75 27.84
C GLY A 200 6.57 -44.91 26.45
N GLY A 201 5.82 -45.26 25.41
CA GLY A 201 6.34 -45.36 24.03
C GLY A 201 6.23 -44.05 23.25
N TRP A 202 7.32 -43.59 22.64
CA TRP A 202 7.42 -42.32 21.88
C TRP A 202 7.18 -42.49 20.37
N SER A 203 6.16 -43.25 19.94
CA SER A 203 5.78 -43.29 18.51
C SER A 203 4.55 -42.41 18.26
N ILE A 204 4.81 -41.18 17.79
CA ILE A 204 3.78 -40.23 17.38
C ILE A 204 3.53 -40.43 15.88
N GLU A 205 2.31 -40.79 15.48
CA GLU A 205 1.92 -41.01 14.08
C GLU A 205 0.55 -40.40 13.78
N GLY A 206 0.40 -39.64 12.69
CA GLY A 206 -0.93 -39.27 12.17
C GLY A 206 -1.03 -37.90 11.49
N VAL A 207 -2.16 -37.69 10.84
CA VAL A 207 -2.63 -36.41 10.27
C VAL A 207 -3.03 -35.49 11.43
N ASP A 208 -2.96 -34.17 11.22
CA ASP A 208 -3.45 -33.18 12.18
C ASP A 208 -4.96 -33.40 12.43
N LEU A 209 -5.30 -33.74 13.68
CA LEU A 209 -6.68 -34.03 14.07
C LEU A 209 -7.49 -32.77 14.40
N LEU A 210 -6.82 -31.61 14.44
CA LEU A 210 -7.46 -30.30 14.63
C LEU A 210 -7.91 -29.69 13.30
N GLN A 211 -7.55 -30.30 12.18
CA GLN A 211 -7.95 -29.83 10.86
C GLN A 211 -9.42 -30.21 10.60
N LEU A 212 -10.31 -29.24 10.82
CA LEU A 212 -11.73 -29.38 10.51
C LEU A 212 -11.96 -29.47 8.98
N PRO A 213 -13.07 -30.10 8.54
CA PRO A 213 -13.50 -30.03 7.14
C PRO A 213 -13.64 -28.58 6.67
N VAL A 214 -13.36 -28.34 5.39
CA VAL A 214 -13.44 -27.00 4.77
C VAL A 214 -14.87 -26.41 4.86
N ASP A 215 -15.89 -27.25 5.01
CA ASP A 215 -17.31 -26.88 5.06
C ASP A 215 -17.84 -26.67 6.49
N ASP A 216 -16.98 -26.52 7.48
CA ASP A 216 -17.40 -26.24 8.85
C ASP A 216 -18.15 -24.89 8.95
N VAL A 217 -19.39 -24.94 9.44
CA VAL A 217 -20.32 -23.79 9.47
C VAL A 217 -19.81 -22.67 10.38
N ASP A 218 -19.18 -23.01 11.51
CA ASP A 218 -18.64 -22.03 12.45
C ASP A 218 -17.38 -21.38 11.86
N ALA A 219 -16.51 -22.13 11.20
CA ALA A 219 -15.35 -21.60 10.48
C ALA A 219 -15.76 -20.64 9.34
N GLN A 220 -16.83 -20.97 8.60
CA GLN A 220 -17.39 -20.08 7.57
C GLN A 220 -17.98 -18.81 8.17
N ALA A 221 -18.69 -18.91 9.30
CA ALA A 221 -19.24 -17.76 10.01
C ALA A 221 -18.15 -16.81 10.53
N ILE A 222 -17.06 -17.35 11.09
CA ILE A 222 -15.88 -16.57 11.50
C ILE A 222 -15.26 -15.86 10.30
N THR A 223 -15.09 -16.57 9.19
CA THR A 223 -14.55 -15.99 7.95
C THR A 223 -15.43 -14.85 7.42
N ALA A 224 -16.76 -15.04 7.44
CA ALA A 224 -17.71 -14.02 7.04
C ALA A 224 -17.68 -12.80 7.96
N ALA A 225 -17.54 -13.00 9.28
CA ALA A 225 -17.44 -11.92 10.26
C ALA A 225 -16.16 -11.10 10.08
N LEU A 226 -15.02 -11.73 9.77
CA LEU A 226 -13.73 -11.03 9.60
C LEU A 226 -13.55 -10.43 8.19
N LYS A 227 -14.35 -10.84 7.22
CA LYS A 227 -14.26 -10.42 5.82
C LYS A 227 -14.21 -8.89 5.62
N PRO A 228 -15.05 -8.07 6.27
CA PRO A 228 -14.98 -6.61 6.10
C PRO A 228 -13.63 -6.00 6.47
N ILE A 229 -12.95 -6.52 7.50
CA ILE A 229 -11.63 -6.05 7.93
C ILE A 229 -10.58 -6.41 6.87
N VAL A 230 -10.60 -7.67 6.42
CA VAL A 230 -9.64 -8.18 5.43
C VAL A 230 -9.82 -7.49 4.08
N ASP A 231 -11.06 -7.32 3.62
CA ASP A 231 -11.38 -6.66 2.36
C ASP A 231 -10.96 -5.19 2.40
N MET A 232 -11.20 -4.49 3.51
CA MET A 232 -10.80 -3.09 3.66
C MET A 232 -9.27 -2.93 3.74
N GLU A 233 -8.57 -3.77 4.51
CA GLU A 233 -7.10 -3.77 4.54
C GLU A 233 -6.53 -3.99 3.15
N ARG A 234 -7.12 -4.95 2.41
CA ARG A 234 -6.70 -5.26 1.05
C ARG A 234 -6.91 -4.07 0.13
N LYS A 235 -8.08 -3.43 0.14
CA LYS A 235 -8.36 -2.22 -0.65
C LYS A 235 -7.36 -1.11 -0.35
N CYS A 236 -7.10 -0.84 0.94
CA CYS A 236 -6.11 0.16 1.35
C CYS A 236 -4.68 -0.24 0.98
N ARG A 237 -4.36 -1.53 0.84
CA ARG A 237 -3.01 -1.99 0.45
C ARG A 237 -2.77 -1.91 -1.05
N VAL A 238 -3.79 -2.21 -1.85
CA VAL A 238 -3.66 -2.35 -3.31
C VAL A 238 -4.09 -1.10 -4.08
N HIS A 239 -4.50 -0.02 -3.39
CA HIS A 239 -4.87 1.22 -4.05
C HIS A 239 -3.72 1.72 -4.93
N PRO A 240 -4.01 2.18 -6.16
CA PRO A 240 -2.99 2.77 -7.01
C PRO A 240 -2.56 4.09 -6.39
N LYS A 241 -1.27 4.18 -6.01
CA LYS A 241 -0.70 5.43 -5.50
C LYS A 241 -0.70 6.48 -6.60
N PHE A 242 -1.04 7.70 -6.24
CA PHE A 242 -0.98 8.81 -7.15
C PHE A 242 0.47 9.03 -7.61
N GLN A 243 0.66 9.04 -8.93
CA GLN A 243 1.90 9.45 -9.55
C GLN A 243 1.60 10.64 -10.45
N PRO A 244 2.16 11.82 -10.18
CA PRO A 244 2.08 12.93 -11.11
C PRO A 244 2.60 12.47 -12.48
N PRO A 245 1.98 12.90 -13.60
CA PRO A 245 2.54 12.66 -14.91
C PRO A 245 3.98 13.19 -14.94
N GLN A 246 4.94 12.33 -15.31
CA GLN A 246 6.34 12.75 -15.36
C GLN A 246 6.46 13.89 -16.37
N PRO A 247 7.21 14.96 -16.04
CA PRO A 247 7.55 15.96 -17.04
C PRO A 247 8.23 15.26 -18.22
N PRO A 248 7.99 15.72 -19.46
CA PRO A 248 8.64 15.15 -20.63
C PRO A 248 10.15 15.10 -20.40
N ALA A 249 10.76 13.95 -20.70
CA ALA A 249 12.20 13.78 -20.55
C ALA A 249 12.90 14.92 -21.30
N LYS A 250 13.73 15.69 -20.59
CA LYS A 250 14.51 16.76 -21.22
C LYS A 250 15.26 16.16 -22.42
N PRO A 251 15.24 16.81 -23.59
CA PRO A 251 16.07 16.39 -24.71
C PRO A 251 17.51 16.20 -24.22
N TYR A 252 18.17 15.14 -24.66
CA TYR A 252 19.57 14.90 -24.29
C TYR A 252 20.40 16.14 -24.66
N GLU A 253 20.89 16.86 -23.66
CA GLU A 253 21.87 17.91 -23.89
C GLU A 253 23.19 17.21 -24.24
N ILE A 254 23.54 17.20 -25.53
CA ILE A 254 24.88 16.82 -25.97
C ILE A 254 25.84 17.86 -25.37
N LYS A 255 26.44 17.55 -24.21
CA LYS A 255 27.57 18.31 -23.69
C LYS A 255 28.67 18.24 -24.75
N GLY A 256 28.86 19.35 -25.44
CA GLY A 256 29.94 19.67 -26.39
C GLY A 256 30.69 18.50 -27.02
N SER A 257 30.45 18.25 -28.30
CA SER A 257 31.45 17.57 -29.13
C SER A 257 32.70 18.47 -29.22
N PRO A 258 33.91 18.00 -28.89
CA PRO A 258 35.12 18.81 -28.96
C PRO A 258 35.61 18.84 -30.40
N ILE A 259 35.00 19.66 -31.24
CA ILE A 259 35.58 20.01 -32.54
C ILE A 259 36.35 21.32 -32.37
N GLY A 260 37.66 21.16 -32.19
CA GLY A 260 38.64 22.23 -32.40
C GLY A 260 39.15 22.90 -31.12
N GLY A 261 40.39 22.57 -30.75
CA GLY A 261 41.26 23.46 -29.99
C GLY A 261 40.99 23.54 -28.48
N ARG A 262 42.04 23.26 -27.71
CA ARG A 262 42.08 23.42 -26.25
C ARG A 262 41.57 24.83 -25.86
N PRO A 263 40.44 24.97 -25.12
CA PRO A 263 40.09 26.25 -24.51
C PRO A 263 41.11 26.55 -23.39
N PRO A 264 41.42 27.82 -23.08
CA PRO A 264 42.27 28.15 -21.96
C PRO A 264 41.66 27.58 -20.68
N LEU A 265 42.51 27.13 -19.77
CA LEU A 265 42.14 26.64 -18.45
C LEU A 265 41.32 27.74 -17.75
N ARG A 266 39.99 27.67 -17.83
CA ARG A 266 39.14 28.50 -16.99
C ARG A 266 39.24 27.86 -15.63
N GLU A 267 39.87 28.58 -14.71
CA GLU A 267 39.99 28.21 -13.31
C GLU A 267 38.64 27.66 -12.85
N MET A 268 38.61 26.34 -12.59
CA MET A 268 37.60 25.80 -11.72
C MET A 268 37.83 26.53 -10.41
N GLN A 269 36.92 27.44 -10.07
CA GLN A 269 36.66 27.81 -8.71
C GLN A 269 36.13 26.53 -8.06
N GLY A 270 37.06 25.64 -7.73
CA GLY A 270 36.79 24.44 -6.98
C GLY A 270 36.28 24.88 -5.63
N ASP A 271 35.16 24.31 -5.21
CA ASP A 271 34.76 24.35 -3.82
C ASP A 271 35.99 24.03 -2.95
N PRO A 272 36.22 24.77 -1.85
CA PRO A 272 37.39 24.55 -1.01
C PRO A 272 37.47 23.07 -0.62
N PRO A 273 38.67 22.48 -0.61
CA PRO A 273 38.83 21.06 -0.30
C PRO A 273 38.19 20.79 1.06
N VAL A 274 37.19 19.90 1.06
CA VAL A 274 36.59 19.41 2.30
C VAL A 274 37.74 18.79 3.11
N PRO A 275 38.02 19.27 4.35
CA PRO A 275 39.07 18.69 5.16
C PRO A 275 38.77 17.20 5.36
N MET A 276 39.77 16.35 5.12
CA MET A 276 39.63 14.91 5.33
C MET A 276 39.30 14.67 6.81
N LYS A 277 38.13 14.08 7.08
CA LYS A 277 37.71 13.69 8.43
C LYS A 277 38.73 12.72 9.02
N THR A 278 39.01 12.85 10.31
CA THR A 278 39.86 11.91 11.04
C THR A 278 39.14 10.57 11.21
N LEU A 279 39.92 9.50 11.44
CA LEU A 279 39.41 8.12 11.53
C LEU A 279 38.34 7.94 12.64
N GLU A 280 38.37 8.80 13.66
CA GLU A 280 37.40 8.84 14.76
C GLU A 280 36.05 9.46 14.36
N GLU A 281 36.04 10.50 13.51
CA GLU A 281 34.79 11.09 12.99
C GLU A 281 34.08 10.17 12.00
N ALA A 282 34.82 9.35 11.25
CA ALA A 282 34.26 8.39 10.30
C ALA A 282 33.58 7.18 10.98
N LEU A 283 33.96 6.87 12.23
CA LEU A 283 33.35 5.78 13.03
C LEU A 283 32.08 6.23 13.78
N ALA A 284 31.89 7.54 13.97
CA ALA A 284 30.71 8.09 14.63
C ALA A 284 29.49 8.23 13.70
N GLU A 285 29.70 8.31 12.37
CA GLU A 285 28.64 8.43 11.39
C GLU A 285 28.11 7.05 10.95
N PRO A 286 26.79 6.79 10.98
CA PRO A 286 26.23 5.52 10.57
C PRO A 286 26.43 5.30 9.06
N TYR A 287 27.06 4.17 8.72
CA TYR A 287 27.35 3.77 7.34
C TYR A 287 26.05 3.57 6.55
N VAL A 288 25.86 4.35 5.47
CA VAL A 288 24.71 4.22 4.56
C VAL A 288 25.13 3.42 3.33
N ILE A 289 24.65 2.19 3.21
CA ILE A 289 24.87 1.35 2.03
C ILE A 289 24.05 1.95 0.87
N LYS A 290 24.73 2.59 -0.07
CA LYS A 290 24.10 3.07 -1.31
C LYS A 290 23.85 1.89 -2.24
N GLY A 291 22.59 1.47 -2.30
CA GLY A 291 22.09 0.58 -3.33
C GLY A 291 21.22 -0.51 -2.74
N HIS A 292 19.95 -0.19 -2.49
CA HIS A 292 18.76 -1.04 -2.63
C HIS A 292 17.55 -0.11 -2.47
N SER A 293 16.62 -0.17 -3.42
CA SER A 293 15.40 0.61 -3.46
C SER A 293 14.47 0.22 -2.30
N GLY A 294 14.50 0.99 -1.22
CA GLY A 294 13.48 0.95 -0.18
C GLY A 294 14.03 1.25 1.20
N GLY A 295 13.83 2.49 1.67
CA GLY A 295 13.87 2.85 3.09
C GLY A 295 15.25 2.79 3.74
N VAL A 296 15.67 3.91 4.33
CA VAL A 296 16.84 3.98 5.20
C VAL A 296 16.63 3.02 6.38
N ARG A 297 17.35 1.89 6.40
CA ARG A 297 17.47 1.02 7.58
C ARG A 297 18.85 1.19 8.19
N SER A 298 18.89 1.61 9.45
CA SER A 298 20.12 1.68 10.23
C SER A 298 20.62 0.28 10.59
N TRP A 299 21.93 0.07 10.53
CA TRP A 299 22.60 -1.23 10.77
C TRP A 299 22.22 -1.92 12.10
N LYS A 300 21.75 -1.16 13.10
CA LYS A 300 21.25 -1.71 14.39
C LYS A 300 20.07 -2.68 14.24
N GLU A 301 19.23 -2.57 13.21
CA GLU A 301 18.08 -3.49 13.02
C GLU A 301 18.46 -4.82 12.34
N VAL A 302 19.63 -4.90 11.71
CA VAL A 302 20.08 -6.17 11.07
C VAL A 302 20.57 -7.16 12.13
N GLN A 303 21.05 -6.67 13.27
CA GLN A 303 21.51 -7.52 14.37
C GLN A 303 20.37 -8.20 15.13
N GLU A 304 19.15 -7.65 15.11
CA GLU A 304 17.97 -8.26 15.74
C GLU A 304 17.39 -9.44 14.93
N MET A 305 17.70 -9.58 13.64
CA MET A 305 17.23 -10.69 12.80
C MET A 305 18.21 -11.86 12.64
N ASN A 306 19.39 -11.79 13.25
CA ASN A 306 20.32 -12.94 13.28
C ASN A 306 20.02 -13.85 14.48
N MET A 307 18.78 -14.35 14.58
CA MET A 307 18.42 -15.37 15.59
C MET A 307 19.28 -16.63 15.46
N THR A 308 19.86 -16.88 14.29
CA THR A 308 20.80 -17.98 14.03
C THR A 308 22.09 -17.88 14.85
N ALA A 309 22.60 -16.68 15.12
CA ALA A 309 23.79 -16.48 15.96
C ALA A 309 23.45 -16.59 17.47
N ALA A 310 22.29 -16.07 17.88
CA ALA A 310 21.82 -16.19 19.27
C ALA A 310 21.50 -17.65 19.66
N ILE A 311 21.04 -18.48 18.70
CA ILE A 311 20.80 -19.91 18.92
C ILE A 311 22.12 -20.69 19.03
N THR A 312 23.16 -20.29 18.28
CA THR A 312 24.48 -20.97 18.35
C THR A 312 25.22 -20.64 19.65
N ASP A 313 25.17 -19.39 20.13
CA ASP A 313 25.76 -19.00 21.43
C ASP A 313 25.03 -19.64 22.62
N ALA A 314 23.70 -19.81 22.53
CA ALA A 314 22.92 -20.52 23.56
C ALA A 314 23.21 -22.03 23.58
N GLN A 315 23.54 -22.63 22.43
CA GLN A 315 23.94 -24.04 22.36
C GLN A 315 25.37 -24.26 22.91
N GLN A 316 26.31 -23.36 22.62
CA GLN A 316 27.68 -23.47 23.13
C GLN A 316 27.80 -23.19 24.64
N SER A 317 26.91 -22.36 25.20
CA SER A 317 26.86 -22.08 26.64
C SER A 317 26.21 -23.20 27.47
N ALA A 318 25.57 -24.19 26.83
CA ALA A 318 24.97 -25.35 27.50
C ALA A 318 25.90 -26.59 27.51
N GLU A 319 27.03 -26.53 26.81
CA GLU A 319 28.02 -27.61 26.72
C GLU A 319 29.29 -27.36 27.56
N HIS A 320 29.26 -26.36 28.46
CA HIS A 320 30.29 -26.11 29.47
C HIS A 320 29.72 -26.15 30.90
#